data_AF-A0A9D2M5N8-F1
#
_entry.id   AF-A0A9D2M5N8-F1
#
_cell.length_a   1.000
_cell.length_b   1.000
_cell.length_c   1.000
_cell.angle_alpha   90.00
_cell.angle_beta   90.00
_cell.angle_gamma   90.00
#
_symmetry.space_group_name_H-M   'P 1'
#
loop_
_entity.id
_entity.type
_entity.pdbx_description
1 polymer ?
#
loop_
_entity_poly.entity_id
_entity_poly.type
_entity_poly.pdbx_seq_one_letter_code
_entity_poly.pdbx_strand_id
1 'polypeptide(L)'
;MKQECSIVQDLLPLYVENMVNADTAAFIRAHIETCPGCAAALAAMQGDKEAETAEARRRESDAQVIAAMRKKVARRVFRSVAAVAAAAAIVCGAVLAYVGVGRPATTADVSLSATTENGDGLIVLEVPAGKSLAFDSKTEDIRDEAGEVCGQRTTLYNLECHNSFSREATTLDWRVPLDEEYWEVVVELEDGTLRASTGE
;
A
#
# COMPACT_ATOMS: atom_id res chain seq x y z
N MET A 1 69.78 -31.83 -28.20
CA MET A 1 68.69 -31.16 -28.92
C MET A 1 67.99 -30.15 -27.99
N LYS A 2 68.57 -28.96 -27.79
CA LYS A 2 67.96 -27.91 -26.93
C LYS A 2 66.98 -27.00 -27.71
N GLN A 3 67.21 -26.81 -29.00
CA GLN A 3 66.38 -25.93 -29.82
C GLN A 3 64.97 -26.51 -30.06
N GLU A 4 64.87 -27.82 -30.30
CA GLU A 4 63.58 -28.51 -30.48
C GLU A 4 62.73 -28.48 -29.21
N CYS A 5 63.35 -28.60 -28.02
CA CYS A 5 62.63 -28.48 -26.74
C CYS A 5 62.04 -27.06 -26.56
N SER A 6 62.80 -26.02 -26.92
CA SER A 6 62.33 -24.63 -26.86
C SER A 6 61.12 -24.41 -27.76
N ILE A 7 61.18 -24.90 -29.00
CA ILE A 7 60.10 -24.79 -29.97
C ILE A 7 58.85 -25.57 -29.49
N VAL A 8 59.04 -26.79 -28.96
CA VAL A 8 57.92 -27.59 -28.45
C VAL A 8 57.30 -26.93 -27.22
N GLN A 9 58.08 -26.34 -26.32
CA GLN A 9 57.55 -25.60 -25.16
C GLN A 9 56.78 -24.33 -25.57
N ASP A 10 57.23 -23.61 -26.59
CA ASP A 10 56.51 -22.42 -27.10
C ASP A 10 55.18 -22.80 -27.76
N LEU A 11 55.11 -23.98 -28.39
CA LEU A 11 53.91 -24.49 -29.06
C LEU A 11 52.98 -25.29 -28.14
N LEU A 12 53.45 -25.70 -26.95
CA LEU A 12 52.70 -26.50 -25.98
C LEU A 12 51.37 -25.88 -25.56
N PRO A 13 51.27 -24.56 -25.27
CA PRO A 13 50.01 -23.92 -24.93
C PRO A 13 48.96 -24.07 -26.05
N LEU A 14 49.38 -23.84 -27.30
CA LEU A 14 48.53 -24.00 -28.48
C LEU A 14 48.12 -25.46 -28.70
N TYR A 15 48.99 -26.41 -28.35
CA TYR A 15 48.70 -27.84 -28.40
C TYR A 15 47.65 -28.25 -27.35
N VAL A 16 47.74 -27.74 -26.11
CA VAL A 16 46.74 -27.97 -25.04
C VAL A 16 45.38 -27.37 -25.37
N GLU A 17 45.34 -26.33 -26.20
CA GLU A 17 44.13 -25.72 -26.73
C GLU A 17 43.63 -26.35 -28.04
N ASN A 18 44.29 -27.40 -28.56
CA ASN A 18 44.00 -28.03 -29.85
C ASN A 18 43.97 -27.04 -31.04
N MET A 19 44.80 -25.99 -30.98
CA MET A 19 44.90 -24.96 -32.03
C MET A 19 46.08 -25.18 -32.98
N VAL A 20 46.73 -26.34 -32.90
CA VAL A 20 47.77 -26.75 -33.85
C VAL A 20 47.18 -27.70 -34.90
N ASN A 21 47.76 -27.68 -36.12
CA ASN A 21 47.38 -28.63 -37.16
C ASN A 21 47.84 -30.06 -36.80
N ALA A 22 47.33 -31.06 -37.53
CA ALA A 22 47.60 -32.48 -37.25
C ALA A 22 49.09 -32.85 -37.35
N ASP A 23 49.80 -32.23 -38.28
CA ASP A 23 51.22 -32.51 -38.52
C ASP A 23 52.09 -32.00 -37.36
N THR A 24 51.86 -30.77 -36.90
CA THR A 24 52.52 -30.19 -35.73
C THR A 24 52.15 -30.94 -34.45
N ALA A 25 50.90 -31.41 -34.31
CA ALA A 25 50.48 -32.24 -33.19
C ALA A 25 51.23 -33.58 -33.15
N ALA A 26 51.41 -34.24 -34.30
CA ALA A 26 52.16 -35.50 -34.38
C ALA A 26 53.63 -35.31 -34.00
N PHE A 27 54.25 -34.21 -34.45
CA PHE A 27 55.62 -33.84 -34.08
C PHE A 27 55.78 -33.63 -32.56
N ILE A 28 54.88 -32.85 -31.95
CA ILE A 28 54.90 -32.59 -30.51
C ILE A 28 54.72 -33.88 -29.70
N ARG A 29 53.81 -34.78 -30.10
CA ARG A 29 53.61 -36.08 -29.43
C ARG A 29 54.86 -36.94 -29.44
N ALA A 30 55.48 -37.13 -30.60
CA ALA A 30 56.71 -37.90 -30.74
C ALA A 30 57.86 -37.34 -29.88
N HIS A 31 57.93 -36.01 -29.75
CA HIS A 31 58.91 -35.35 -28.90
C HIS A 31 58.65 -35.54 -27.41
N ILE A 32 57.39 -35.46 -26.98
CA ILE A 32 57.00 -35.63 -25.57
C ILE A 32 57.25 -37.07 -25.07
N GLU A 33 57.05 -38.08 -25.92
CA GLU A 33 57.36 -39.48 -25.61
C GLU A 33 58.86 -39.71 -25.34
N THR A 34 59.72 -38.89 -25.93
CA THR A 34 61.18 -39.03 -25.84
C THR A 34 61.82 -38.00 -24.91
N CYS A 35 61.10 -36.95 -24.50
CA CYS A 35 61.60 -35.86 -23.66
C CYS A 35 60.77 -35.68 -22.37
N PRO A 36 61.29 -36.10 -21.20
CA PRO A 36 60.55 -36.01 -19.93
C PRO A 36 60.30 -34.57 -19.46
N GLY A 37 61.16 -33.61 -19.85
CA GLY A 37 60.95 -32.19 -19.51
C GLY A 37 59.74 -31.58 -20.23
N CYS A 38 59.56 -31.90 -21.52
CA CYS A 38 58.38 -31.47 -22.28
C CYS A 38 57.10 -32.20 -21.81
N ALA A 39 57.22 -33.46 -21.40
CA ALA A 39 56.10 -34.21 -20.80
C ALA A 39 55.63 -33.59 -19.47
N ALA A 40 56.56 -33.21 -18.59
CA ALA A 40 56.24 -32.56 -17.32
C ALA A 40 55.57 -31.19 -17.54
N ALA A 41 56.05 -30.41 -18.52
CA ALA A 41 55.45 -29.13 -18.89
C ALA A 41 54.00 -29.30 -19.41
N LEU A 42 53.74 -30.33 -20.21
CA LEU A 42 52.40 -30.64 -20.70
C LEU A 42 51.46 -31.01 -19.55
N ALA A 43 51.91 -31.87 -18.64
CA ALA A 43 51.13 -32.30 -17.49
C ALA A 43 50.77 -31.15 -16.54
N ALA A 44 51.71 -30.20 -16.32
CA ALA A 44 51.45 -29.01 -15.52
C ALA A 44 50.34 -28.13 -16.14
N MET A 45 50.42 -27.86 -17.45
CA MET A 45 49.43 -27.04 -18.15
C MET A 45 48.04 -27.70 -18.22
N GLN A 46 47.99 -29.03 -18.33
CA GLN A 46 46.73 -29.77 -18.31
C GLN A 46 46.08 -29.73 -16.91
N GLY A 47 46.87 -29.87 -15.85
CA GLY A 47 46.39 -29.77 -14.47
C GLY A 47 45.82 -28.39 -14.13
N ASP A 48 46.45 -27.31 -14.60
CA ASP A 48 45.94 -25.94 -14.40
C ASP A 48 44.58 -25.72 -15.10
N LYS A 49 44.43 -26.27 -16.32
CA LYS A 49 43.18 -26.18 -17.09
C LYS A 49 42.04 -26.99 -16.48
N GLU A 50 42.33 -28.17 -15.92
CA GLU A 50 41.37 -28.98 -15.16
C GLU A 50 40.95 -28.30 -13.85
N ALA A 51 41.89 -27.64 -13.15
CA ALA A 51 41.59 -26.86 -11.95
C ALA A 51 40.68 -25.66 -12.27
N GLU A 52 40.97 -24.92 -13.35
CA GLU A 52 40.17 -23.77 -13.79
C GLU A 52 38.74 -24.19 -14.18
N THR A 53 38.60 -25.28 -14.95
CA THR A 53 37.28 -25.80 -15.32
C THR A 53 36.50 -26.35 -14.12
N ALA A 54 37.18 -26.99 -13.15
CA ALA A 54 36.55 -27.42 -11.91
C ALA A 54 36.06 -26.23 -11.06
N GLU A 55 36.83 -25.15 -10.97
CA GLU A 55 36.41 -23.91 -10.31
C GLU A 55 35.24 -23.23 -11.03
N ALA A 56 35.28 -23.12 -12.36
CA ALA A 56 34.19 -22.55 -13.14
C ALA A 56 32.88 -23.32 -12.94
N ARG A 57 32.96 -24.66 -12.94
CA ARG A 57 31.81 -25.53 -12.68
C ARG A 57 31.28 -25.42 -11.25
N ARG A 58 32.16 -25.24 -10.25
CA ARG A 58 31.75 -24.95 -8.86
C ARG A 58 31.04 -23.60 -8.77
N ARG A 59 31.59 -22.55 -9.38
CA ARG A 59 30.96 -21.21 -9.38
C ARG A 59 29.59 -21.22 -10.05
N GLU A 60 29.44 -21.96 -11.16
CA GLU A 60 28.16 -22.12 -11.83
C GLU A 60 27.14 -22.88 -10.96
N SER A 61 27.57 -23.96 -10.31
CA SER A 61 26.75 -24.71 -9.35
C SER A 61 26.31 -23.83 -8.16
N ASP A 62 27.23 -23.09 -7.56
CA ASP A 62 26.95 -22.21 -6.43
C ASP A 62 25.98 -21.08 -6.83
N ALA A 63 26.15 -20.50 -8.02
CA ALA A 63 25.22 -19.52 -8.57
C ALA A 63 23.81 -20.10 -8.76
N GLN A 64 23.70 -21.33 -9.28
CA GLN A 64 22.41 -22.02 -9.42
C GLN A 64 21.76 -22.33 -8.07
N VAL A 65 22.54 -22.76 -7.06
CA VAL A 65 22.04 -23.02 -5.70
C VAL A 65 21.55 -21.72 -5.04
N ILE A 66 22.33 -20.64 -5.14
CA ILE A 66 21.95 -19.32 -4.62
C ILE A 66 20.68 -18.81 -5.30
N ALA A 67 20.57 -18.94 -6.63
CA ALA A 67 19.37 -18.55 -7.38
C ALA A 67 18.14 -19.37 -6.97
N ALA A 68 18.28 -20.68 -6.80
CA ALA A 68 17.22 -21.57 -6.36
C ALA A 68 16.74 -21.24 -4.93
N MET A 69 17.68 -20.99 -4.01
CA MET A 69 17.40 -20.56 -2.64
C MET A 69 16.68 -19.21 -2.62
N ARG A 70 17.15 -18.21 -3.37
CA ARG A 70 16.50 -16.89 -3.51
C ARG A 70 15.06 -17.01 -4.02
N LYS A 71 14.81 -17.86 -5.03
CA LYS A 71 13.45 -18.11 -5.55
C LYS A 71 12.54 -18.78 -4.53
N LYS A 72 13.09 -19.59 -3.62
CA LYS A 72 12.34 -20.27 -2.54
C LYS A 72 12.00 -19.29 -1.42
N VAL A 73 12.97 -18.47 -1.00
CA VAL A 73 12.79 -17.42 0.01
C VAL A 73 11.83 -16.35 -0.50
N ALA A 74 12.01 -15.85 -1.73
CA ALA A 74 11.13 -14.85 -2.33
C ALA A 74 9.67 -15.33 -2.39
N ARG A 75 9.42 -16.59 -2.76
CA ARG A 75 8.07 -17.16 -2.72
C ARG A 75 7.48 -17.23 -1.31
N ARG A 76 8.30 -17.51 -0.30
CA ARG A 76 7.84 -17.55 1.10
C ARG A 76 7.51 -16.15 1.60
N VAL A 77 8.37 -15.17 1.34
CA VAL A 77 8.17 -13.76 1.67
C VAL A 77 6.95 -13.20 0.95
N PHE A 78 6.80 -13.49 -0.35
CA PHE A 78 5.64 -13.06 -1.10
C PHE A 78 4.34 -13.60 -0.52
N ARG A 79 4.30 -14.88 -0.13
CA ARG A 79 3.12 -15.48 0.52
C ARG A 79 2.81 -14.84 1.88
N SER A 80 3.83 -14.57 2.71
CA SER A 80 3.61 -13.91 3.99
C SER A 80 3.13 -12.47 3.82
N VAL A 81 3.72 -11.72 2.89
CA VAL A 81 3.31 -10.33 2.60
C VAL A 81 1.90 -10.30 2.02
N ALA A 82 1.58 -11.20 1.09
CA ALA A 82 0.23 -11.31 0.53
C ALA A 82 -0.81 -11.64 1.59
N ALA A 83 -0.50 -12.54 2.54
CA ALA A 83 -1.40 -12.87 3.64
C ALA A 83 -1.66 -11.67 4.57
N VAL A 84 -0.61 -10.91 4.91
CA VAL A 84 -0.74 -9.69 5.74
C VAL A 84 -1.52 -8.61 4.99
N ALA A 85 -1.23 -8.40 3.71
CA ALA A 85 -1.95 -7.43 2.87
C ALA A 85 -3.44 -7.80 2.74
N ALA A 86 -3.76 -9.08 2.56
CA ALA A 86 -5.14 -9.55 2.51
C ALA A 86 -5.86 -9.32 3.86
N ALA A 87 -5.22 -9.62 4.99
CA ALA A 87 -5.78 -9.34 6.31
C ALA A 87 -6.04 -7.84 6.52
N ALA A 88 -5.08 -6.98 6.13
CA ALA A 88 -5.25 -5.54 6.20
C ALA A 88 -6.40 -5.04 5.32
N ALA A 89 -6.53 -5.56 4.09
CA ALA A 89 -7.65 -5.22 3.20
C ALA A 89 -9.01 -5.61 3.79
N ILE A 90 -9.10 -6.76 4.47
CA ILE A 90 -10.32 -7.20 5.16
C ILE A 90 -10.68 -6.23 6.29
N VAL A 91 -9.70 -5.85 7.13
CA VAL A 91 -9.91 -4.91 8.24
C VAL A 91 -10.33 -3.53 7.70
N CYS A 92 -9.64 -3.01 6.69
CA CYS A 92 -10.02 -1.74 6.06
C CYS A 92 -11.42 -1.81 5.46
N GLY A 93 -11.78 -2.90 4.77
CA GLY A 93 -13.12 -3.12 4.25
C GLY A 93 -14.19 -3.13 5.35
N ALA A 94 -13.93 -3.80 6.47
CA ALA A 94 -14.83 -3.82 7.62
C ALA A 94 -15.01 -2.42 8.24
N VAL A 95 -13.94 -1.64 8.36
CA VAL A 95 -13.99 -0.25 8.86
C VAL A 95 -14.80 0.64 7.92
N LEU A 96 -14.57 0.54 6.61
CA LEU A 96 -15.33 1.30 5.62
C LEU A 96 -16.81 0.94 5.62
N ALA A 97 -17.15 -0.36 5.77
CA ALA A 97 -18.54 -0.78 5.90
C ALA A 97 -19.17 -0.27 7.21
N TYR A 98 -18.41 -0.27 8.32
CA TYR A 98 -18.88 0.21 9.62
C TYR A 98 -19.25 1.70 9.60
N VAL A 99 -18.43 2.54 8.97
CA VAL A 99 -18.65 4.00 8.87
C VAL A 99 -19.58 4.36 7.71
N GLY A 100 -19.49 3.66 6.58
CA GLY A 100 -20.19 4.02 5.35
C GLY A 100 -21.66 3.62 5.30
N VAL A 101 -22.09 2.63 6.09
CA VAL A 101 -23.52 2.25 6.17
C VAL A 101 -24.24 3.25 7.07
N GLY A 102 -24.96 4.18 6.45
CA GLY A 102 -25.89 5.08 7.11
C GLY A 102 -27.19 4.36 7.49
N ARG A 103 -27.80 4.79 8.58
CA ARG A 103 -29.19 4.47 8.90
C ARG A 103 -29.99 5.76 8.99
N PRO A 104 -31.25 5.76 8.55
CA PRO A 104 -32.13 6.91 8.77
C PRO A 104 -32.17 7.29 10.25
N ALA A 105 -32.07 8.59 10.53
CA ALA A 105 -32.06 9.11 11.88
C ALA A 105 -33.46 9.10 12.49
N THR A 106 -33.54 8.72 13.77
CA THR A 106 -34.79 8.71 14.54
C THR A 106 -34.76 9.74 15.67
N THR A 107 -35.91 10.06 16.24
CA THR A 107 -36.04 10.99 17.40
C THR A 107 -35.30 10.51 18.65
N ALA A 108 -34.97 9.21 18.74
CA ALA A 108 -34.15 8.68 19.83
C ALA A 108 -32.64 8.86 19.59
N ASP A 109 -32.22 9.11 18.36
CA ASP A 109 -30.81 9.23 17.97
C ASP A 109 -30.29 10.67 18.03
N VAL A 110 -31.19 11.66 18.06
CA VAL A 110 -30.84 13.08 18.03
C VAL A 110 -31.65 13.87 19.04
N SER A 111 -31.02 14.86 19.66
CA SER A 111 -31.72 15.81 20.54
C SER A 111 -31.58 17.22 20.00
N LEU A 112 -32.72 17.90 19.85
CA LEU A 112 -32.77 19.30 19.45
C LEU A 112 -33.21 20.12 20.65
N SER A 113 -32.44 21.15 21.00
CA SER A 113 -32.79 22.08 22.08
C SER A 113 -32.56 23.53 21.65
N ALA A 114 -33.33 24.45 22.22
CA ALA A 114 -33.11 25.89 22.08
C ALA A 114 -32.79 26.45 23.47
N THR A 115 -31.72 27.23 23.56
CA THR A 115 -31.27 27.89 24.78
C THR A 115 -30.93 29.34 24.46
N THR A 116 -30.91 30.21 25.47
CA THR A 116 -30.45 31.60 25.30
C THR A 116 -29.14 31.77 26.05
N GLU A 117 -28.07 32.13 25.35
CA GLU A 117 -26.74 32.33 25.93
C GLU A 117 -26.23 33.72 25.53
N ASN A 118 -25.79 34.53 26.50
CA ASN A 118 -25.21 35.86 26.29
C ASN A 118 -26.10 36.89 25.54
N GLY A 119 -27.42 36.69 25.50
CA GLY A 119 -28.34 37.56 24.76
C GLY A 119 -28.61 37.11 23.33
N ASP A 120 -28.00 36.00 22.90
CA ASP A 120 -28.28 35.33 21.64
C ASP A 120 -29.17 34.10 21.87
N GLY A 121 -30.06 33.82 20.93
CA GLY A 121 -30.76 32.55 20.80
C GLY A 121 -29.84 31.50 20.19
N LEU A 122 -29.69 30.36 20.85
CA LEU A 122 -28.84 29.26 20.43
C LEU A 122 -29.68 27.99 20.27
N ILE A 123 -29.80 27.50 19.04
CA ILE A 123 -30.40 26.20 18.75
C ILE A 123 -29.28 25.19 18.59
N VAL A 124 -29.34 24.08 19.35
CA VAL A 124 -28.34 23.01 19.34
C VAL A 124 -28.98 21.68 18.97
N LEU A 125 -28.45 21.05 17.93
CA LEU A 125 -28.71 19.66 17.55
C LEU A 125 -27.54 18.79 18.00
N GLU A 126 -27.79 17.86 18.91
CA GLU A 126 -26.78 16.94 19.42
C GLU A 126 -27.01 15.51 18.94
N VAL A 127 -25.91 14.86 18.60
CA VAL A 127 -25.85 13.46 18.17
C VAL A 127 -24.87 12.71 19.08
N PRO A 128 -25.21 11.51 19.59
CA PRO A 128 -24.37 10.75 20.49
C PRO A 128 -22.95 10.51 19.97
N ALA A 129 -22.00 10.37 20.91
CA ALA A 129 -20.63 10.00 20.57
C ALA A 129 -20.56 8.68 19.78
N GLY A 130 -19.61 8.59 18.86
CA GLY A 130 -19.47 7.47 17.95
C GLY A 130 -20.49 7.43 16.81
N LYS A 131 -21.27 8.50 16.63
CA LYS A 131 -22.12 8.72 15.45
C LYS A 131 -21.67 9.96 14.68
N SER A 132 -22.08 10.06 13.43
CA SER A 132 -21.95 11.22 12.56
C SER A 132 -23.27 11.37 11.80
N LEU A 133 -23.61 12.60 11.46
CA LEU A 133 -24.89 12.93 10.84
C LEU A 133 -24.63 13.50 9.45
N ALA A 134 -25.25 12.89 8.44
CA ALA A 134 -25.38 13.43 7.10
C ALA A 134 -26.82 13.89 6.90
N PHE A 135 -27.03 15.02 6.24
CA PHE A 135 -28.36 15.56 6.01
C PHE A 135 -28.34 16.53 4.83
N ASP A 136 -29.50 16.70 4.22
CA ASP A 136 -29.77 17.78 3.30
C ASP A 136 -30.44 18.93 4.07
N SER A 137 -30.19 20.17 3.65
CA SER A 137 -30.78 21.35 4.29
C SER A 137 -31.41 22.28 3.27
N LYS A 138 -32.47 22.96 3.70
CA LYS A 138 -33.12 24.03 2.95
C LYS A 138 -33.47 25.16 3.91
N THR A 139 -33.16 26.39 3.52
CA THR A 139 -33.50 27.59 4.28
C THR A 139 -34.53 28.42 3.50
N GLU A 140 -35.57 28.86 4.18
CA GLU A 140 -36.67 29.65 3.62
C GLU A 140 -36.96 30.86 4.51
N ASP A 141 -37.26 32.00 3.89
CA ASP A 141 -37.70 33.18 4.62
C ASP A 141 -39.13 32.99 5.14
N ILE A 142 -39.35 33.34 6.40
CA ILE A 142 -40.67 33.46 7.00
C ILE A 142 -41.15 34.88 6.77
N ARG A 143 -42.37 35.02 6.25
CA ARG A 143 -42.99 36.31 5.94
C ARG A 143 -44.23 36.52 6.78
N ASP A 144 -44.46 37.76 7.20
CA ASP A 144 -45.65 38.17 7.94
C ASP A 144 -46.88 38.35 7.04
N GLU A 145 -48.01 38.77 7.62
CA GLU A 145 -49.24 39.04 6.87
C GLU A 145 -49.12 40.21 5.88
N ALA A 146 -48.14 41.11 6.05
CA ALA A 146 -47.82 42.20 5.14
C ALA A 146 -46.87 41.77 4.01
N GLY A 147 -46.30 40.56 4.08
CA GLY A 147 -45.33 40.02 3.14
C GLY A 147 -43.89 40.45 3.41
N GLU A 148 -43.62 41.09 4.55
CA GLU A 148 -42.28 41.45 5.01
C GLU A 148 -41.60 40.23 5.63
N VAL A 149 -40.29 40.08 5.41
CA VAL A 149 -39.51 38.98 5.99
C VAL A 149 -39.34 39.25 7.48
N CYS A 150 -39.85 38.34 8.31
CA CYS A 150 -39.82 38.43 9.78
C CYS A 150 -38.97 37.32 10.43
N GLY A 151 -38.44 36.39 9.62
CA GLY A 151 -37.69 35.27 10.13
C GLY A 151 -37.04 34.39 9.06
N GLN A 152 -36.28 33.39 9.51
CA GLN A 152 -35.77 32.29 8.69
C GLN A 152 -36.15 30.93 9.26
N ARG A 153 -36.49 30.00 8.37
CA ARG A 153 -36.71 28.59 8.69
C ARG A 153 -35.65 27.74 8.00
N THR A 154 -34.85 27.03 8.78
CA THR A 154 -33.94 26.00 8.26
C THR A 154 -34.56 24.62 8.49
N THR A 155 -34.86 23.89 7.42
CA THR A 155 -35.35 22.51 7.46
C THR A 155 -34.21 21.56 7.12
N LEU A 156 -33.92 20.64 8.02
CA LEU A 156 -33.02 19.51 7.81
C LEU A 156 -33.87 18.30 7.45
N TYR A 157 -33.55 17.62 6.35
CA TYR A 157 -34.27 16.45 5.86
C TYR A 157 -33.29 15.41 5.32
N ASN A 158 -33.79 14.20 5.05
CA ASN A 158 -32.96 13.07 4.60
C ASN A 158 -31.78 12.79 5.56
N LEU A 159 -32.06 12.80 6.88
CA LEU A 159 -31.04 12.63 7.90
C LEU A 159 -30.58 11.17 7.98
N GLU A 160 -29.29 10.94 7.80
CA GLU A 160 -28.63 9.64 7.93
C GLU A 160 -27.58 9.67 9.05
N CYS A 161 -27.73 8.78 10.02
CA CYS A 161 -26.76 8.51 11.07
C CYS A 161 -25.76 7.45 10.59
N HIS A 162 -24.50 7.84 10.52
CA HIS A 162 -23.35 6.96 10.26
C HIS A 162 -22.61 6.67 11.57
N ASN A 163 -21.96 5.50 11.67
CA ASN A 163 -21.03 5.31 12.78
C ASN A 163 -19.76 6.13 12.56
N SER A 164 -19.21 6.66 13.63
CA SER A 164 -17.95 7.39 13.64
C SER A 164 -17.03 6.88 14.73
N PHE A 165 -15.76 7.26 14.66
CA PHE A 165 -14.78 7.00 15.72
C PHE A 165 -14.65 8.18 16.69
N SER A 166 -15.56 9.16 16.61
CA SER A 166 -15.55 10.33 17.51
C SER A 166 -15.83 9.88 18.94
N ARG A 167 -14.99 10.36 19.88
CA ARG A 167 -15.20 10.13 21.31
C ARG A 167 -16.13 11.17 21.93
N GLU A 168 -16.37 12.26 21.21
CA GLU A 168 -17.22 13.37 21.62
C GLU A 168 -18.53 13.32 20.84
N ALA A 169 -19.59 13.84 21.46
CA ALA A 169 -20.87 14.04 20.78
C ALA A 169 -20.68 15.02 19.61
N THR A 170 -21.41 14.80 18.53
CA THR A 170 -21.42 15.75 17.41
C THR A 170 -22.51 16.77 17.68
N THR A 171 -22.15 18.04 17.75
CA THR A 171 -23.08 19.14 17.98
C THR A 171 -23.11 20.06 16.78
N LEU A 172 -24.30 20.40 16.29
CA LEU A 172 -24.52 21.50 15.37
C LEU A 172 -25.24 22.62 16.12
N ASP A 173 -24.73 23.84 16.03
CA ASP A 173 -25.35 24.99 16.66
C ASP A 173 -25.65 26.11 15.67
N TRP A 174 -26.80 26.75 15.87
CA TRP A 174 -27.19 27.98 15.19
C TRP A 174 -27.31 29.07 16.25
N ARG A 175 -26.42 30.06 16.18
CA ARG A 175 -26.45 31.23 17.06
C ARG A 175 -27.07 32.41 16.33
N VAL A 176 -28.06 33.02 16.95
CA VAL A 176 -28.92 34.06 16.38
C VAL A 176 -29.05 35.20 17.38
N PRO A 177 -28.75 36.45 17.00
CA PRO A 177 -29.04 37.60 17.86
C PRO A 177 -30.56 37.75 18.08
N LEU A 178 -30.99 37.92 19.34
CA LEU A 178 -32.43 37.96 19.71
C LEU A 178 -33.16 39.24 19.24
N ASP A 179 -32.41 40.21 18.71
CA ASP A 179 -32.83 41.58 18.47
C ASP A 179 -33.30 41.87 17.03
N GLU A 180 -33.16 40.93 16.07
CA GLU A 180 -33.45 41.24 14.66
C GLU A 180 -34.30 40.22 13.87
N GLU A 181 -34.35 38.92 14.19
CA GLU A 181 -35.02 37.95 13.29
C GLU A 181 -35.47 36.65 13.99
N TYR A 182 -36.72 36.20 13.77
CA TYR A 182 -37.20 34.91 14.28
C TYR A 182 -36.54 33.75 13.52
N TRP A 183 -35.90 32.81 14.21
CA TRP A 183 -35.31 31.63 13.57
C TRP A 183 -35.98 30.35 14.05
N GLU A 184 -36.39 29.51 13.10
CA GLU A 184 -36.92 28.17 13.34
C GLU A 184 -36.02 27.13 12.67
N VAL A 185 -35.63 26.10 13.42
CA VAL A 185 -34.97 24.90 12.90
C VAL A 185 -35.95 23.74 12.99
N VAL A 186 -36.23 23.14 11.85
CA VAL A 186 -37.09 21.96 11.71
C VAL A 186 -36.22 20.79 11.28
N VAL A 187 -36.35 19.65 11.95
CA VAL A 187 -35.59 18.44 11.66
C VAL A 187 -36.58 17.32 11.34
N GLU A 188 -36.59 16.88 10.08
CA GLU A 188 -37.45 15.81 9.57
C GLU A 188 -36.76 14.45 9.69
N LEU A 189 -37.25 13.62 10.61
CA LEU A 189 -36.72 12.30 10.93
C LEU A 189 -37.66 11.22 10.36
N GLU A 190 -37.18 9.98 10.32
CA GLU A 190 -38.00 8.87 9.80
C GLU A 190 -39.27 8.63 10.62
N ASP A 191 -39.17 8.81 11.94
CA ASP A 191 -40.24 8.53 12.91
C ASP A 191 -40.96 9.78 13.41
N GLY A 192 -40.58 10.98 12.97
CA GLY A 192 -41.19 12.22 13.43
C GLY A 192 -40.50 13.49 12.97
N THR A 193 -40.87 14.62 13.59
CA THR A 193 -40.28 15.92 13.30
C THR A 193 -39.95 16.63 14.61
N LEU A 194 -38.72 17.09 14.75
CA LEU A 194 -38.31 17.96 15.86
C LEU A 194 -38.31 19.41 15.40
N ARG A 195 -38.71 20.33 16.29
CA ARG A 195 -38.72 21.77 16.00
C ARG A 195 -38.18 22.53 17.19
N ALA A 196 -37.36 23.53 16.91
CA ALA A 196 -36.84 24.47 17.89
C ALA A 196 -36.80 25.86 17.26
N SER A 197 -37.16 26.88 18.03
CA SER A 197 -37.13 28.27 17.56
C SER A 197 -36.51 29.19 18.60
N THR A 198 -35.88 30.26 18.13
CA THR A 198 -35.42 31.38 18.96
C THR A 198 -36.55 32.41 19.02
N GLY A 199 -37.53 32.15 19.89
CA GLY A 199 -38.73 32.96 20.07
C GLY A 199 -39.93 32.07 20.42
N GLU A 200 -40.61 32.36 21.53
CA GLU A 200 -41.97 31.91 21.80
C GLU A 200 -42.97 32.71 20.96
#